data_AF-A0A952WE57-F1
#
_entry.id   AF-A0A952WE57-F1
#
_cell.length_a   1.000
_cell.length_b   1.000
_cell.length_c   1.000
_cell.angle_alpha   90.00
_cell.angle_beta   90.00
_cell.angle_gamma   90.00
#
_symmetry.space_group_name_H-M   'P 1'
#
loop_
_entity.id
_entity.type
_entity.pdbx_description
1 polymer ?
#
loop_
_entity_poly.entity_id
_entity_poly.type
_entity_poly.pdbx_seq_one_letter_code
_entity_poly.pdbx_strand_id
1 'polypeptide(L)'
;MRLLTCRFRPDERTLSAGLNFILDTNEGPLDLIGEVEPIGPYETLLTHSEEYEVWGLRVRTISLDDLIRVKQHIGRPKDSESLNQLLAIRRVRGECDGA
;
A
#
# COMPACT_ATOMS: atom_id res chain seq x y z
N MET A 1 14.59 3.50 -39.21
CA MET A 1 13.61 3.83 -38.17
C MET A 1 14.35 3.99 -36.85
N ARG A 2 14.53 5.23 -36.37
CA ARG A 2 15.30 5.51 -35.15
C ARG A 2 14.39 5.22 -33.97
N LEU A 3 14.67 4.16 -33.22
CA LEU A 3 14.04 3.96 -31.92
C LEU A 3 14.49 5.13 -31.05
N LEU A 4 13.61 6.11 -30.84
CA LEU A 4 13.79 7.10 -29.81
C LEU A 4 13.78 6.33 -28.50
N THR A 5 14.95 6.14 -27.90
CA THR A 5 15.09 5.63 -26.54
C THR A 5 14.51 6.66 -25.59
N CYS A 6 13.18 6.69 -25.46
CA CYS A 6 12.51 7.43 -24.40
C CYS A 6 12.78 6.66 -23.11
N ARG A 7 13.90 6.99 -22.47
CA ARG A 7 14.28 6.44 -21.17
C ARG A 7 13.23 6.90 -20.17
N PHE A 8 12.54 5.96 -19.52
CA PHE A 8 11.66 6.27 -18.39
C PHE A 8 12.44 7.10 -17.35
N ARG A 9 11.90 8.25 -16.99
CA ARG A 9 12.44 9.11 -15.93
C ARG A 9 11.37 9.18 -14.84
N PRO A 10 11.58 8.61 -13.65
CA PRO A 10 10.64 8.72 -12.54
C PRO A 10 10.73 10.12 -11.90
N ASP A 11 10.44 11.15 -12.68
CA ASP A 11 10.30 12.53 -12.22
C ASP A 11 8.86 12.87 -11.89
N GLU A 12 8.64 14.00 -11.21
CA GLU A 12 7.32 14.48 -10.82
C GLU A 12 6.34 14.49 -11.99
N ARG A 13 6.76 14.98 -13.16
CA ARG A 13 5.90 15.05 -14.34
C ARG A 13 5.44 13.66 -14.79
N THR A 14 6.34 12.69 -14.77
CA THR A 14 6.04 11.33 -15.20
C THR A 14 5.14 10.64 -14.20
N LEU A 15 5.40 10.79 -12.90
CA LEU A 15 4.58 10.21 -11.84
C LEU A 15 3.17 10.83 -11.83
N SER A 16 3.05 12.15 -11.96
CA SER A 16 1.75 12.85 -12.02
C SER A 16 0.93 12.54 -13.27
N ALA A 17 1.55 11.96 -14.31
CA ALA A 17 0.85 11.58 -15.55
C ALA A 17 0.27 10.15 -15.51
N GLY A 18 0.55 9.37 -14.47
CA GLY A 18 0.06 8.00 -14.32
C GLY A 18 -0.48 7.73 -12.92
N LEU A 19 -1.42 6.80 -12.82
CA LEU A 19 -2.02 6.44 -11.53
C LEU A 19 -1.23 5.33 -10.83
N ASN A 20 -0.81 4.32 -11.58
CA ASN A 20 -0.15 3.13 -11.06
C ASN A 20 1.09 2.80 -11.89
N PHE A 21 2.21 2.52 -11.23
CA PHE A 21 3.45 2.09 -11.85
C PHE A 21 3.92 0.80 -11.19
N ILE A 22 4.02 -0.27 -11.97
CA ILE A 22 4.61 -1.55 -11.55
C ILE A 22 6.03 -1.55 -12.09
N LEU A 23 7.01 -1.40 -11.21
CA LEU A 23 8.40 -1.19 -11.57
C LEU A 23 9.23 -2.42 -11.24
N ASP A 24 10.01 -2.89 -12.21
CA ASP A 24 11.10 -3.82 -11.95
C ASP A 24 12.37 -3.01 -11.66
N THR A 25 12.90 -3.14 -10.45
CA THR A 25 14.13 -2.47 -10.03
C THR A 25 15.24 -3.47 -9.75
N ASN A 26 16.49 -2.99 -9.68
CA ASN A 26 17.63 -3.85 -9.36
C ASN A 26 17.51 -4.49 -7.95
N GLU A 27 16.78 -3.84 -7.03
CA GLU A 27 16.55 -4.31 -5.66
C GLU A 27 15.25 -5.12 -5.52
N GLY A 28 14.55 -5.39 -6.62
CA GLY A 28 13.29 -6.11 -6.65
C GLY A 28 12.12 -5.31 -7.22
N PRO A 29 10.92 -5.92 -7.28
CA PRO A 29 9.72 -5.25 -7.77
C PRO A 29 9.24 -4.17 -6.80
N LEU A 30 8.78 -3.04 -7.34
CA LEU A 30 8.23 -1.90 -6.59
C LEU A 30 6.96 -1.39 -7.27
N ASP A 31 5.86 -1.42 -6.53
CA ASP A 31 4.58 -0.90 -6.99
C ASP A 31 4.35 0.50 -6.40
N LEU A 32 4.09 1.48 -7.27
CA LEU A 32 3.62 2.81 -6.91
C LEU A 32 2.14 2.89 -7.27
N ILE A 33 1.28 3.04 -6.27
CA ILE A 33 -0.18 3.02 -6.42
C ILE A 33 -0.74 4.35 -5.94
N GLY A 34 -1.43 5.09 -6.81
CA GLY A 34 -1.99 6.40 -6.49
C GLY A 34 -3.29 6.35 -5.69
N GLU A 35 -4.07 5.28 -5.87
CA GLU A 35 -5.37 5.08 -5.23
C GLU A 35 -5.58 3.61 -4.84
N VAL A 36 -6.15 3.39 -3.66
CA VAL A 36 -6.43 2.05 -3.11
C VAL A 36 -7.92 1.94 -2.80
N GLU A 37 -8.65 1.14 -3.58
CA GLU A 37 -10.06 0.86 -3.33
C GLU A 37 -10.26 -0.09 -2.13
N PRO A 38 -11.23 0.16 -1.22
CA PRO A 38 -12.31 1.16 -1.28
C PRO A 38 -12.00 2.47 -0.53
N ILE A 39 -10.73 2.76 -0.25
CA ILE A 39 -10.30 3.90 0.56
C ILE A 39 -10.22 5.17 -0.29
N GLY A 40 -9.68 5.06 -1.51
CA GLY A 40 -9.47 6.16 -2.44
C GLY A 40 -8.01 6.63 -2.47
N PRO A 41 -7.75 7.95 -2.63
CA PRO A 41 -6.42 8.48 -2.90
C PRO A 41 -5.49 8.44 -1.70
N TYR A 42 -4.19 8.60 -1.98
CA TYR A 42 -3.11 8.60 -0.99
C TYR A 42 -3.40 9.53 0.20
N GLU A 43 -3.95 10.71 -0.05
CA GLU A 43 -4.28 11.69 0.99
C GLU A 43 -5.27 11.14 2.00
N THR A 44 -6.27 10.37 1.55
CA THR A 44 -7.25 9.72 2.43
C THR A 44 -6.60 8.59 3.24
N LEU A 45 -5.70 7.84 2.63
CA LEU A 45 -4.98 6.76 3.32
C LEU A 45 -4.00 7.31 4.36
N LEU A 46 -3.40 8.46 4.07
CA LEU A 46 -2.44 9.13 4.94
C LEU A 46 -3.07 9.57 6.27
N THR A 47 -4.34 10.01 6.29
CA THR A 47 -5.00 10.47 7.53
C THR A 47 -5.15 9.40 8.59
N HIS A 48 -5.20 8.13 8.18
CA HIS A 48 -5.34 6.97 9.06
C HIS A 48 -4.07 6.14 9.16
N SER A 49 -2.99 6.52 8.47
CA SER A 49 -1.76 5.75 8.44
C SER A 49 -1.11 5.61 9.83
N GLU A 50 -0.49 4.46 10.06
CA GLU A 50 0.27 4.16 11.27
C GLU A 50 1.77 4.37 10.99
N GLU A 51 2.52 4.97 11.92
CA GLU A 51 3.97 5.19 11.80
C GLU A 51 4.75 4.09 12.52
N TYR A 52 5.72 3.52 11.84
CA TYR A 52 6.61 2.47 12.36
C TYR A 52 8.08 2.86 12.15
N GLU A 53 8.94 2.42 13.07
CA GLU A 53 10.38 2.50 12.89
C GLU A 53 10.89 1.18 12.30
N VAL A 54 11.44 1.24 11.09
CA VAL A 54 11.98 0.09 10.38
C VAL A 54 13.39 0.40 9.95
N TRP A 55 14.37 -0.34 10.48
CA TRP A 55 15.80 -0.13 10.20
C TRP A 55 16.27 1.33 10.43
N GLY A 56 15.74 2.00 11.45
CA GLY A 56 16.04 3.40 11.78
C GLY A 56 15.34 4.44 10.89
N LEU A 57 14.45 4.01 10.00
CA LEU A 57 13.62 4.88 9.17
C LEU A 57 12.19 4.93 9.72
N ARG A 58 11.62 6.14 9.77
CA ARG A 58 10.19 6.32 10.05
C ARG A 58 9.41 6.08 8.76
N VAL A 59 8.59 5.03 8.76
CA VAL A 59 7.79 4.60 7.62
C VAL A 59 6.33 4.63 8.00
N ARG A 60 5.48 5.16 7.12
CA ARG A 60 4.03 5.09 7.27
C ARG A 60 3.49 3.86 6.56
N THR A 61 2.60 3.15 7.22
CA THR A 61 1.87 2.02 6.64
C THR A 61 0.37 2.29 6.68
N ILE A 62 -0.37 1.62 5.79
CA ILE A 62 -1.83 1.55 5.91
C ILE A 62 -2.20 1.03 7.31
N SER A 63 -3.27 1.57 7.89
CA SER A 63 -3.79 1.08 9.17
C SER A 63 -4.27 -0.36 9.06
N LEU A 64 -4.32 -1.05 10.20
CA LEU A 64 -4.88 -2.39 10.25
C LEU A 64 -6.34 -2.42 9.78
N ASP A 65 -7.15 -1.45 10.18
CA ASP A 65 -8.57 -1.39 9.82
C ASP A 65 -8.79 -1.09 8.33
N ASP A 66 -8.03 -0.17 7.74
CA ASP A 66 -8.15 0.10 6.31
C ASP A 66 -7.63 -1.07 5.48
N LEU A 67 -6.57 -1.75 5.93
CA LEU A 67 -6.09 -2.97 5.26
C LEU A 67 -7.14 -4.08 5.26
N ILE A 68 -7.87 -4.26 6.37
CA ILE A 68 -9.01 -5.19 6.45
C ILE A 68 -10.08 -4.81 5.43
N ARG A 69 -10.46 -3.53 5.34
CA ARG A 69 -11.47 -3.03 4.38
C ARG A 69 -11.06 -3.30 2.94
N VAL A 70 -9.78 -3.06 2.60
CA VAL A 70 -9.22 -3.33 1.27
C VAL A 70 -9.30 -4.82 0.94
N LYS A 71 -8.86 -5.69 1.85
CA LYS A 71 -8.87 -7.14 1.64
C LYS A 71 -10.28 -7.71 1.49
N GLN A 72 -11.23 -7.20 2.26
CA GLN A 72 -12.65 -7.54 2.14
C GLN A 72 -13.23 -7.13 0.78
N HIS A 73 -12.86 -5.94 0.28
CA HIS A 73 -13.34 -5.43 -0.99
C HIS A 73 -12.79 -6.21 -2.20
N ILE A 74 -11.48 -6.47 -2.22
CA ILE A 74 -10.81 -7.15 -3.34
C ILE A 74 -11.25 -8.62 -3.45
N GLY A 75 -11.40 -9.31 -2.33
CA GLY A 75 -12.01 -10.65 -2.26
C GLY A 75 -11.34 -11.73 -3.12
N ARG A 76 -10.04 -11.61 -3.46
CA ARG A 76 -9.35 -12.67 -4.21
C ARG A 76 -9.22 -13.91 -3.33
N PRO A 77 -9.12 -15.13 -3.91
CA PRO A 77 -8.98 -16.35 -3.12
C PRO A 77 -7.84 -16.31 -2.09
N LYS A 78 -6.70 -15.72 -2.44
CA LYS A 78 -5.55 -15.54 -1.54
C LYS A 78 -5.78 -14.54 -0.39
N ASP A 79 -6.75 -13.65 -0.52
CA ASP A 79 -7.04 -12.63 0.50
C ASP A 79 -7.87 -13.19 1.66
N SER A 80 -8.55 -14.33 1.49
CA SER A 80 -9.37 -14.94 2.55
C SER A 80 -8.54 -15.36 3.76
N GLU A 81 -7.41 -16.02 3.54
CA GLU A 81 -6.51 -16.44 4.63
C GLU A 81 -5.87 -15.22 5.31
N SER A 82 -5.36 -14.27 4.52
CA SER A 82 -4.79 -13.03 5.06
C SER A 82 -5.81 -12.24 5.87
N LEU A 83 -7.06 -12.16 5.41
CA LEU A 83 -8.13 -11.46 6.13
C LEU A 83 -8.41 -12.10 7.50
N ASN A 84 -8.44 -13.43 7.59
CA ASN A 84 -8.62 -14.12 8.86
C ASN A 84 -7.50 -13.80 9.86
N GLN A 85 -6.25 -13.76 9.38
CA GLN A 85 -5.09 -13.39 10.20
C GLN A 85 -5.20 -11.94 10.71
N LEU A 86 -5.57 -11.01 9.83
CA LEU A 86 -5.73 -9.59 10.18
C LEU A 86 -6.85 -9.38 11.22
N LEU A 87 -7.97 -10.08 11.10
CA LEU A 87 -9.07 -10.03 12.07
C LEU A 87 -8.64 -10.59 13.44
N ALA A 88 -7.83 -11.65 13.47
CA ALA A 88 -7.26 -12.18 14.70
C ALA A 88 -6.31 -11.16 15.36
N ILE A 89 -5.42 -10.52 14.59
CA ILE A 89 -4.53 -9.47 15.09
C ILE A 89 -5.34 -8.31 15.69
N ARG A 90 -6.40 -7.87 15.01
CA ARG A 90 -7.25 -6.78 15.50
C ARG A 90 -7.90 -7.12 16.84
N ARG A 91 -8.35 -8.37 17.01
CA ARG A 91 -8.92 -8.84 18.27
C ARG A 91 -7.90 -8.74 19.42
N VAL A 92 -6.68 -9.22 19.19
CA VAL A 92 -5.60 -9.17 20.18
C VAL A 92 -5.25 -7.73 20.55
N ARG A 93 -5.15 -6.81 19.56
CA ARG A 93 -4.92 -5.38 19.82
C ARG A 93 -5.99 -4.77 20.74
N GLY A 94 -7.27 -5.01 20.44
CA GLY A 94 -8.38 -4.47 21.24
C GLY A 94 -8.47 -5.05 22.66
N GLU A 95 -8.03 -6.30 22.87
CA GLU A 95 -7.92 -6.90 24.21
C GLU A 95 -6.76 -6.29 25.02
N CYS A 96 -5.66 -5.89 24.36
CA CYS A 96 -4.54 -5.21 25.00
C CYS A 96 -4.81 -3.73 25.32
N ASP A 97 -5.58 -3.03 24.49
CA ASP A 97 -5.90 -1.61 24.70
C ASP A 97 -6.96 -1.39 25.81
N GLY A 98 -7.68 -2.45 26.19
CA GLY A 98 -8.71 -2.46 27.23
C GLY A 98 -8.25 -2.98 28.60
N ALA A 99 -6.96 -3.28 28.77
CA ALA A 99 -6.34 -3.79 30.00
C ALA A 99 -5.39 -2.75 30.62
#